data_AF-A0AAV1LL02-F1
#
_entry.id   AF-A0AAV1LL02-F1
#
_cell.length_a   1.000
_cell.length_b   1.000
_cell.length_c   1.000
_cell.angle_alpha   90.00
_cell.angle_beta   90.00
_cell.angle_gamma   90.00
#
_symmetry.space_group_name_H-M   'P 1'
#
loop_
_entity.id
_entity.type
_entity.pdbx_description
1 polymer ?
#
loop_
_entity_poly.entity_id
_entity_poly.type
_entity_poly.pdbx_seq_one_letter_code
_entity_poly.pdbx_strand_id
1 'polypeptide(L)'
;MLKNSEQFSNRFGDFKNMEDCFSLFATPTKYNVQSAPIHLQMELNEIQENSLLKSKFEDVELCDFYKKYIEEENFPQLRKFARRLVCAFGSTYKCLQFFSLIKVNKSTHRTRLTDDNLENSLRLCISGINPNIDGLVSQIRAQVSH
;
A
#
# COMPACT_ATOMS: atom_id res chain seq x y z
N MET A 1 8.35 14.82 26.64
CA MET A 1 7.38 13.83 26.11
C MET A 1 6.18 14.45 25.38
N LEU A 2 5.70 15.65 25.73
CA LEU A 2 4.46 16.23 25.15
C LEU A 2 4.58 16.76 23.70
N LYS A 3 5.76 17.23 23.25
CA LYS A 3 5.95 17.78 21.88
C LYS A 3 5.77 16.77 20.73
N ASN A 4 5.85 15.47 21.00
CA ASN A 4 5.67 14.44 19.97
C ASN A 4 4.19 14.10 19.72
N SER A 5 3.31 14.31 20.69
CA SER A 5 1.88 13.95 20.58
C SER A 5 1.14 14.90 19.63
N GLU A 6 1.31 16.21 19.79
CA GLU A 6 0.70 17.21 18.91
C GLU A 6 1.23 17.13 17.48
N GLN A 7 2.54 16.92 17.28
CA GLN A 7 3.10 16.75 15.94
C GLN A 7 2.64 15.45 15.28
N PHE A 8 2.46 14.37 16.05
CA PHE A 8 1.87 13.13 15.55
C PHE A 8 0.42 13.36 15.14
N SER A 9 -0.38 14.01 15.99
CA SER A 9 -1.79 14.31 15.72
C SER A 9 -1.97 15.25 14.52
N ASN A 10 -1.12 16.27 14.35
CA ASN A 10 -1.14 17.13 13.16
C ASN A 10 -0.65 16.41 11.89
N ARG A 11 0.40 15.58 12.00
CA ARG A 11 0.95 14.83 10.86
C ARG A 11 0.04 13.71 10.39
N PHE A 12 -0.79 13.18 11.29
CA PHE A 12 -1.72 12.10 11.03
C PHE A 12 -3.18 12.56 11.18
N GLY A 13 -3.46 13.87 11.15
CA GLY A 13 -4.82 14.41 11.23
C GLY A 13 -5.70 13.95 10.07
N ASP A 14 -5.08 13.72 8.90
CA ASP A 14 -5.70 13.14 7.71
C ASP A 14 -6.24 11.71 7.95
N PHE A 15 -5.80 11.02 9.00
CA PHE A 15 -6.25 9.66 9.32
C PHE A 15 -7.70 9.63 9.79
N LYS A 16 -8.23 10.73 10.33
CA LYS A 16 -9.65 10.82 10.65
C LYS A 16 -10.52 10.75 9.40
N ASN A 17 -10.13 11.45 8.33
CA ASN A 17 -10.82 11.36 7.03
C ASN A 17 -10.63 9.96 6.39
N MET A 18 -9.55 9.27 6.76
CA MET A 18 -9.25 7.93 6.29
C MET A 18 -10.05 6.86 7.05
N GLU A 19 -10.43 7.10 8.31
CA GLU A 19 -11.23 6.17 9.11
C GLU A 19 -12.61 5.92 8.49
N ASP A 20 -13.28 6.98 8.02
CA ASP A 20 -14.54 6.86 7.28
C ASP A 20 -14.33 6.12 5.95
N CYS A 21 -13.23 6.40 5.25
CA CYS A 21 -12.88 5.69 4.03
C CYS A 21 -12.63 4.20 4.28
N PHE A 22 -11.96 3.84 5.37
CA PHE A 22 -11.71 2.46 5.75
C PHE A 22 -12.99 1.75 6.18
N SER A 23 -13.86 2.44 6.91
CA SER A 23 -15.16 1.91 7.31
C SER A 23 -16.02 1.60 6.09
N LEU A 24 -16.10 2.53 5.13
CA LEU A 24 -16.79 2.33 3.85
C LEU A 24 -16.19 1.17 3.07
N PHE A 25 -14.85 1.11 2.96
CA PHE A 25 -14.15 0.03 2.28
C PHE A 25 -14.35 -1.34 2.93
N ALA A 26 -14.37 -1.40 4.26
CA ALA A 26 -14.51 -2.64 5.00
C ALA A 26 -15.96 -3.11 5.11
N THR A 27 -16.94 -2.23 4.93
CA THR A 27 -18.36 -2.56 5.10
C THR A 27 -19.28 -1.91 4.04
N PRO A 28 -18.98 -2.00 2.74
CA PRO A 28 -19.74 -1.29 1.70
C PRO A 28 -21.23 -1.66 1.67
N THR A 29 -21.58 -2.88 2.08
CA THR A 29 -22.95 -3.42 2.12
C THR A 29 -23.79 -2.94 3.30
N LYS A 30 -23.16 -2.35 4.32
CA LYS A 30 -23.81 -1.89 5.57
C LYS A 30 -23.50 -0.44 5.92
N TYR A 31 -22.63 0.21 5.12
CA TYR A 31 -22.19 1.57 5.36
C TYR A 31 -23.33 2.58 5.21
N ASN A 32 -23.34 3.63 6.03
CA ASN A 32 -24.33 4.70 5.90
C ASN A 32 -24.08 5.50 4.61
N VAL A 33 -24.95 5.33 3.62
CA VAL A 33 -24.83 5.99 2.31
C VAL A 33 -24.84 7.52 2.43
N GLN A 34 -25.58 8.09 3.38
CA GLN A 34 -25.62 9.54 3.59
C GLN A 34 -24.29 10.11 4.09
N SER A 35 -23.47 9.28 4.75
CA SER A 35 -22.12 9.63 5.21
C SER A 35 -21.06 9.39 4.14
N ALA A 36 -21.41 8.80 2.99
CA ALA A 36 -20.46 8.55 1.92
C ALA A 36 -20.29 9.80 1.03
N PRO A 37 -19.13 9.97 0.37
CA PRO A 37 -18.95 10.97 -0.67
C PRO A 37 -20.02 10.85 -1.76
N ILE A 38 -20.59 11.98 -2.19
CA ILE A 38 -21.70 12.06 -3.16
C ILE A 38 -21.48 11.19 -4.41
N HIS A 39 -20.26 11.18 -4.95
CA HIS A 39 -19.92 10.42 -6.14
C HIS A 39 -19.91 8.89 -5.95
N LEU A 40 -19.97 8.39 -4.72
CA LEU A 40 -20.05 6.96 -4.39
C LEU A 40 -21.46 6.53 -3.97
N GLN A 41 -22.35 7.46 -3.63
CA GLN A 41 -23.63 7.14 -3.01
C GLN A 41 -24.54 6.27 -3.89
N MET A 42 -24.59 6.53 -5.20
CA MET A 42 -25.40 5.73 -6.13
C MET A 42 -24.89 4.30 -6.23
N GLU A 43 -23.60 4.12 -6.51
CA GLU A 43 -22.97 2.78 -6.60
C GLU A 43 -23.07 2.01 -5.27
N LEU A 44 -22.99 2.70 -4.13
CA LEU A 44 -23.19 2.08 -2.82
C LEU A 44 -24.64 1.61 -2.62
N ASN A 45 -25.63 2.42 -3.00
CA ASN A 45 -27.03 2.00 -2.95
C ASN A 45 -27.27 0.74 -3.80
N GLU A 46 -26.71 0.70 -5.01
CA GLU A 46 -26.84 -0.47 -5.89
C GLU A 46 -26.26 -1.75 -5.27
N ILE A 47 -25.11 -1.65 -4.61
CA ILE A 47 -24.51 -2.78 -3.88
C ILE A 47 -25.38 -3.18 -2.68
N GLN A 48 -25.96 -2.18 -1.98
CA GLN A 48 -26.83 -2.42 -0.84
C GLN A 48 -28.21 -2.95 -1.23
N GLU A 49 -28.68 -2.78 -2.46
CA GLU A 49 -29.93 -3.39 -2.91
C GLU A 49 -29.71 -4.76 -3.59
N ASN A 50 -28.47 -5.09 -3.94
CA ASN A 50 -28.13 -6.35 -4.60
C ASN A 50 -27.82 -7.47 -3.60
N SER A 51 -28.78 -8.38 -3.41
CA SER A 51 -28.65 -9.54 -2.52
C SER A 51 -27.52 -10.50 -2.90
N LEU A 52 -27.23 -10.66 -4.20
CA LEU A 52 -26.13 -11.48 -4.68
C LEU A 52 -24.78 -10.87 -4.28
N LEU A 53 -24.59 -9.57 -4.50
CA LEU A 53 -23.36 -8.87 -4.10
C LEU A 53 -23.17 -8.89 -2.58
N LYS A 54 -24.24 -8.75 -1.80
CA LYS A 54 -24.19 -8.92 -0.34
C LYS A 54 -23.72 -10.30 0.08
N SER A 55 -24.29 -11.35 -0.51
CA SER A 55 -23.86 -12.73 -0.23
C SER A 55 -22.40 -12.94 -0.64
N LYS A 56 -21.99 -12.46 -1.82
CA LYS A 56 -20.60 -12.58 -2.27
C LYS A 56 -19.61 -11.82 -1.40
N PHE A 57 -20.01 -10.69 -0.83
CA PHE A 57 -19.19 -9.94 0.11
C PHE A 57 -18.88 -10.77 1.38
N GLU A 58 -19.80 -11.60 1.84
CA GLU A 58 -19.60 -12.47 3.00
C GLU A 58 -18.80 -13.74 2.68
N ASP A 59 -18.84 -14.19 1.42
CA ASP A 59 -18.19 -15.43 0.96
C ASP A 59 -16.69 -15.30 0.64
N VAL A 60 -16.20 -14.10 0.32
CA VAL A 60 -14.83 -13.90 -0.22
C VAL A 60 -14.04 -12.86 0.55
N GLU A 61 -12.71 -12.90 0.40
CA GLU A 61 -11.83 -11.87 0.96
C GLU A 61 -12.10 -10.48 0.36
N LEU A 62 -11.87 -9.44 1.15
CA LEU A 62 -12.22 -8.07 0.80
C LEU A 62 -11.63 -7.58 -0.53
N CYS A 63 -10.34 -7.80 -0.75
CA CYS A 63 -9.68 -7.43 -2.00
C CYS A 63 -10.22 -8.22 -3.19
N ASP A 64 -10.55 -9.48 -2.98
CA ASP A 64 -11.14 -10.36 -3.99
C ASP A 64 -12.56 -9.94 -4.35
N PHE A 65 -13.34 -9.47 -3.37
CA PHE A 65 -14.66 -8.91 -3.61
C PHE A 65 -14.60 -7.74 -4.61
N TYR A 66 -13.79 -6.73 -4.30
CA TYR A 66 -13.60 -5.55 -5.16
C TYR A 66 -12.97 -5.88 -6.52
N LYS A 67 -12.21 -6.98 -6.62
CA LYS A 67 -11.58 -7.40 -7.87
C LYS A 67 -12.53 -8.17 -8.78
N LYS A 68 -13.34 -9.08 -8.21
CA LYS A 68 -14.14 -10.07 -8.94
C LYS A 68 -15.59 -9.62 -9.18
N TYR A 69 -16.20 -8.91 -8.24
CA TYR A 69 -17.64 -8.60 -8.28
C TYR A 69 -17.96 -7.13 -8.49
N ILE A 70 -17.00 -6.23 -8.23
CA ILE A 70 -17.14 -4.80 -8.50
C ILE A 70 -16.54 -4.52 -9.89
N GLU A 71 -17.39 -4.69 -10.90
CA GLU A 71 -17.06 -4.48 -12.31
C GLU A 71 -16.88 -2.98 -12.63
N GLU A 72 -15.96 -2.65 -13.54
CA GLU A 72 -15.64 -1.24 -13.84
C GLU A 72 -16.75 -0.54 -14.63
N GLU A 73 -17.54 -1.30 -15.38
CA GLU A 73 -18.67 -0.80 -16.17
C GLU A 73 -19.84 -0.38 -15.29
N ASN A 74 -20.11 -1.13 -14.22
CA ASN A 74 -21.23 -0.92 -13.31
C ASN A 74 -20.83 -0.05 -12.10
N PHE A 75 -19.60 -0.21 -11.59
CA PHE A 75 -19.13 0.44 -10.35
C PHE A 75 -17.78 1.15 -10.54
N PRO A 76 -17.66 2.09 -11.51
CA PRO A 76 -16.39 2.73 -11.83
C PRO A 76 -15.80 3.52 -10.65
N GLN A 77 -16.62 4.25 -9.89
CA GLN A 77 -16.14 5.11 -8.81
C GLN A 77 -15.69 4.28 -7.61
N LEU A 78 -16.46 3.29 -7.22
CA LEU A 78 -16.16 2.42 -6.09
C LEU A 78 -14.96 1.54 -6.38
N ARG A 79 -14.80 1.04 -7.61
CA ARG A 79 -13.60 0.30 -8.02
C ARG A 79 -12.36 1.18 -7.95
N LYS A 80 -12.44 2.42 -8.42
CA LYS A 80 -11.34 3.39 -8.34
C LYS A 80 -11.00 3.74 -6.89
N PHE A 81 -12.01 3.92 -6.05
CA PHE A 81 -11.86 4.16 -4.62
C PHE A 81 -11.13 2.99 -3.92
N ALA A 82 -11.61 1.76 -4.13
CA ALA A 82 -11.00 0.54 -3.58
C ALA A 82 -9.52 0.40 -4.00
N ARG A 83 -9.22 0.60 -5.29
CA ARG A 83 -7.84 0.56 -5.81
C ARG A 83 -6.95 1.59 -5.10
N ARG A 84 -7.43 2.81 -4.89
CA ARG A 84 -6.65 3.86 -4.20
C ARG A 84 -6.30 3.44 -2.78
N LEU A 85 -7.25 2.89 -2.03
CA LEU A 85 -7.01 2.43 -0.66
C LEU A 85 -6.03 1.25 -0.62
N VAL A 86 -6.23 0.23 -1.46
CA VAL A 86 -5.31 -0.92 -1.55
C VAL A 86 -3.89 -0.47 -1.94
N CYS A 87 -3.76 0.44 -2.90
CA CYS A 87 -2.47 1.02 -3.27
C CYS A 87 -1.85 1.85 -2.14
N ALA A 88 -2.65 2.60 -1.37
CA ALA A 88 -2.17 3.36 -0.21
C ALA A 88 -1.61 2.43 0.86
N PHE A 89 -2.26 1.30 1.14
CA PHE A 89 -1.73 0.28 2.04
C PHE A 89 -0.46 -0.38 1.49
N GLY A 90 -0.46 -0.79 0.23
CA GLY A 90 0.70 -1.41 -0.41
C GLY A 90 1.92 -0.49 -0.45
N SER A 91 1.72 0.79 -0.77
CA SER A 91 2.78 1.81 -0.77
C SER A 91 3.24 2.13 0.65
N THR A 92 2.33 2.29 1.62
CA THR A 92 2.71 2.52 3.03
C THR A 92 3.52 1.35 3.58
N TYR A 93 3.09 0.11 3.34
CA TYR A 93 3.84 -1.08 3.73
C TYR A 93 5.24 -1.10 3.08
N LYS A 94 5.33 -0.84 1.77
CA LYS A 94 6.62 -0.73 1.07
C LYS A 94 7.50 0.41 1.61
N CYS A 95 6.91 1.55 1.97
CA CYS A 95 7.61 2.66 2.60
C CYS A 95 8.11 2.30 4.01
N LEU A 96 7.33 1.58 4.82
CA LEU A 96 7.75 1.11 6.14
C LEU A 96 8.86 0.07 6.04
N GLN A 97 8.77 -0.84 5.07
CA GLN A 97 9.84 -1.77 4.72
C GLN A 97 11.09 -1.00 4.28
N PHE A 98 10.94 0.02 3.44
CA PHE A 98 12.01 0.91 2.99
C PHE A 98 12.71 1.62 4.16
N PHE A 99 11.96 2.21 5.10
CA PHE A 99 12.54 2.86 6.28
C PHE A 99 13.24 1.87 7.21
N SER A 100 12.66 0.69 7.42
CA SER A 100 13.26 -0.37 8.21
C SER A 100 14.57 -0.84 7.59
N LEU A 101 14.60 -1.03 6.27
CA LEU A 101 15.77 -1.44 5.52
C LEU A 101 16.88 -0.39 5.55
N ILE A 102 16.56 0.90 5.41
CA ILE A 102 17.55 1.99 5.57
C ILE A 102 18.11 2.01 6.99
N LYS A 103 17.27 1.80 8.01
CA LYS A 103 17.69 1.78 9.41
C LYS A 103 18.65 0.62 9.69
N VAL A 104 18.37 -0.57 9.16
CA VAL A 104 19.25 -1.74 9.28
C VAL A 104 20.55 -1.52 8.51
N ASN A 105 20.51 -1.07 7.25
CA ASN A 105 21.71 -0.82 6.45
C ASN A 105 22.63 0.26 7.04
N LYS A 106 22.05 1.30 7.67
CA LYS A 106 22.83 2.31 8.41
C LYS A 106 23.43 1.77 9.71
N SER A 107 22.80 0.79 10.37
CA SER A 107 23.24 0.33 11.70
C SER A 107 24.23 -0.83 11.69
N THR A 108 24.32 -1.61 10.61
CA THR A 108 25.14 -2.84 10.62
C THR A 108 26.54 -2.70 10.04
N HIS A 109 26.80 -1.99 8.92
CA HIS A 109 28.15 -2.11 8.30
C HIS A 109 28.82 -0.91 7.59
N ARG A 110 28.26 0.29 7.37
CA ARG A 110 29.01 1.33 6.61
C ARG A 110 28.64 2.78 6.92
N THR A 111 29.63 3.60 7.29
CA THR A 111 29.56 5.08 7.34
C THR A 111 29.83 5.76 5.99
N ARG A 112 30.00 4.99 4.89
CA ARG A 112 30.41 5.46 3.54
C ARG A 112 29.49 4.93 2.43
N LEU A 113 28.18 5.06 2.60
CA LEU A 113 27.25 4.92 1.48
C LEU A 113 27.16 6.28 0.76
N THR A 114 27.60 6.34 -0.50
CA THR A 114 27.29 7.45 -1.40
C THR A 114 25.87 7.26 -1.94
N ASP A 115 25.20 8.34 -2.35
CA ASP A 115 23.78 8.28 -2.75
C ASP A 115 23.50 7.19 -3.82
N ASP A 116 24.41 6.99 -4.77
CA ASP A 116 24.27 6.00 -5.85
C ASP A 116 24.24 4.53 -5.37
N ASN A 117 25.06 4.16 -4.38
CA ASN A 117 25.09 2.77 -3.89
C ASN A 117 23.99 2.49 -2.87
N LEU A 118 23.46 3.53 -2.22
CA LEU A 118 22.22 3.45 -1.47
C LEU A 118 21.04 3.23 -2.42
N GLU A 119 20.89 4.03 -3.49
CA GLU A 119 19.81 3.90 -4.46
C GLU A 119 19.78 2.48 -5.09
N ASN A 120 20.92 1.99 -5.56
CA ASN A 120 21.02 0.68 -6.19
C ASN A 120 20.68 -0.47 -5.22
N SER A 121 21.17 -0.40 -3.98
CA SER A 121 20.86 -1.41 -2.95
C SER A 121 19.38 -1.39 -2.58
N LEU A 122 18.78 -0.20 -2.48
CA LEU A 122 17.35 -0.03 -2.23
C LEU A 122 16.50 -0.55 -3.39
N ARG A 123 16.90 -0.27 -4.63
CA ARG A 123 16.20 -0.75 -5.84
C ARG A 123 16.16 -2.27 -5.89
N LEU A 124 17.27 -2.95 -5.61
CA LEU A 124 17.32 -4.42 -5.54
C LEU A 124 16.39 -4.98 -4.46
N CYS A 125 16.38 -4.40 -3.26
CA CYS A 125 15.57 -4.90 -2.15
C CYS A 125 14.06 -4.67 -2.34
N ILE A 126 13.64 -3.56 -2.96
CA ILE A 126 12.21 -3.21 -3.11
C ILE A 126 11.59 -3.91 -4.33
N SER A 127 12.37 -4.12 -5.38
CA SER A 127 11.88 -4.69 -6.65
C SER A 127 11.83 -6.22 -6.67
N GLY A 128 12.44 -6.89 -5.68
CA GLY A 128 12.58 -8.35 -5.67
C GLY A 128 13.50 -8.87 -6.78
N ILE A 129 14.28 -7.99 -7.42
CA ILE A 129 15.27 -8.35 -8.42
C ILE A 129 16.44 -9.03 -7.69
N ASN A 130 16.63 -10.32 -7.95
CA ASN A 130 17.82 -11.02 -7.48
C ASN A 130 19.05 -10.47 -8.22
N PRO A 131 20.02 -9.87 -7.52
CA PRO A 131 21.26 -9.46 -8.17
C PRO A 131 21.94 -10.70 -8.74
N ASN A 132 22.36 -10.61 -10.01
CA ASN A 132 23.12 -11.68 -10.66
C ASN A 132 24.57 -11.68 -10.15
N ILE A 133 24.75 -12.17 -8.91
CA ILE A 133 26.03 -12.20 -8.22
C ILE A 133 27.02 -13.07 -9.01
N ASP A 134 26.59 -14.21 -9.54
CA ASP A 134 27.45 -15.10 -10.32
C ASP A 134 27.97 -14.44 -11.60
N GLY A 135 27.10 -13.70 -12.30
CA GLY A 135 27.48 -12.89 -13.46
C GLY A 135 28.48 -11.78 -13.10
N LEU A 136 28.28 -11.10 -11.98
CA LEU A 136 29.21 -10.06 -11.50
C LEU A 136 30.57 -10.64 -11.10
N VAL A 137 30.58 -11.76 -10.37
CA VAL A 137 31.81 -12.45 -9.95
C VAL A 137 32.59 -12.96 -11.16
N SER A 138 31.91 -13.43 -12.21
CA SER A 138 32.56 -13.85 -13.45
C SER A 138 33.22 -12.71 -14.25
N GLN A 139 32.78 -11.47 -14.03
CA GLN A 139 33.31 -10.27 -14.70
C GLN A 139 34.37 -9.53 -13.89
N ILE A 140 34.50 -9.84 -12.60
CA ILE A 140 35.56 -9.29 -11.74
C ILE A 140 36.89 -9.96 -12.13
N ARG A 141 37.78 -9.20 -12.78
CA ARG A 141 39.20 -9.58 -12.88
C ARG A 141 39.81 -9.45 -11.49
N ALA A 142 40.07 -10.58 -10.83
CA ALA A 142 40.90 -10.60 -9.65
C ALA A 142 42.28 -10.01 -10.00
N GLN A 143 42.64 -8.88 -9.39
CA GLN A 143 44.05 -8.50 -9.36
C GLN A 143 44.76 -9.49 -8.44
N VAL A 144 45.56 -10.35 -9.05
CA VAL A 144 46.49 -11.20 -8.30
C VAL A 144 47.57 -10.27 -7.77
N SER A 145 47.58 -10.08 -6.46
CA SER A 145 48.70 -9.40 -5.78
C SER A 145 49.94 -10.27 -5.91
N HIS A 146 51.04 -9.69 -6.37
CA HIS A 146 52.38 -10.27 -6.30
C HIS A 146 52.94 -10.21 -4.87
#